data_AF-A0A0S8HJ53-F1
#
_entry.id   AF-A0A0S8HJ53-F1
#
_cell.length_a   1.000
_cell.length_b   1.000
_cell.length_c   1.000
_cell.angle_alpha   90.00
_cell.angle_beta   90.00
_cell.angle_gamma   90.00
#
_symmetry.space_group_name_H-M   'P 1'
#
loop_
_entity.id
_entity.type
_entity.pdbx_description
1 polymer ?
#
loop_
_entity_poly.entity_id
_entity_poly.type
_entity_poly.pdbx_seq_one_letter_code
_entity_poly.pdbx_strand_id
1 'polypeptide(L)'
;KPNRLEASKNVAMEFISGRRNDRIGLVVYSGESFTQCPLTTDHAVLINLFKDIQSGMIEDGTAIGMGLANAVSRLKDSKAKSKVVILLTDGVNNRGEIAPITAAEIANTFNIRVYTIGVGTQGMAPAPVQTPFGTQIRQVPVEIDEEVLKDIARMTDGKYFRATNNQKLIEIYKEIDQMEKSKIDVKEYSKKQEEYMTFGLAAVFLLLAEILLRNTVLRNIP
;
A
#
# COMPACT_ATOMS: atom_id res chain seq x y z
N LYS A 1 -11.52 25.65 9.30
CA LYS A 1 -10.76 25.16 8.12
C LYS A 1 -10.14 23.82 8.52
N PRO A 2 -10.35 22.71 7.78
CA PRO A 2 -9.74 21.44 8.15
C PRO A 2 -8.22 21.57 8.14
N ASN A 3 -7.57 20.96 9.13
CA ASN A 3 -6.12 20.91 9.23
C ASN A 3 -5.58 20.05 8.06
N ARG A 4 -4.42 20.42 7.48
CA ARG A 4 -3.85 19.74 6.29
C ARG A 4 -3.61 18.24 6.54
N LEU A 5 -3.24 17.91 7.78
CA LEU A 5 -3.06 16.53 8.24
C LEU A 5 -4.38 15.74 8.24
N GLU A 6 -5.44 16.27 8.84
CA GLU A 6 -6.77 15.63 8.89
C GLU A 6 -7.35 15.37 7.50
N ALA A 7 -7.20 16.34 6.61
CA ALA A 7 -7.56 16.19 5.21
C ALA A 7 -6.80 15.04 4.53
N SER A 8 -5.48 14.96 4.76
CA SER A 8 -4.63 13.92 4.17
C SER A 8 -4.96 12.53 4.71
N LYS A 9 -5.31 12.44 6.00
CA LYS A 9 -5.77 11.19 6.62
C LYS A 9 -7.03 10.66 5.96
N ASN A 10 -8.04 11.51 5.74
CA ASN A 10 -9.30 11.07 5.13
C ASN A 10 -9.09 10.45 3.74
N VAL A 11 -8.26 11.07 2.91
CA VAL A 11 -7.94 10.55 1.59
C VAL A 11 -7.18 9.21 1.67
N ALA A 12 -6.20 9.11 2.58
CA ALA A 12 -5.47 7.86 2.77
C ALA A 12 -6.35 6.74 3.35
N MET A 13 -7.33 7.04 4.23
CA MET A 13 -8.31 6.05 4.71
C MET A 13 -9.20 5.52 3.59
N GLU A 14 -9.62 6.38 2.66
CA GLU A 14 -10.40 5.97 1.48
C GLU A 14 -9.58 5.06 0.56
N PHE A 15 -8.31 5.41 0.33
CA PHE A 15 -7.38 4.57 -0.42
C PHE A 15 -7.18 3.19 0.22
N ILE A 16 -6.94 3.13 1.53
CA ILE A 16 -6.80 1.87 2.28
C ILE A 16 -8.06 1.02 2.12
N SER A 17 -9.24 1.61 2.32
CA SER A 17 -10.54 0.91 2.24
C SER A 17 -10.81 0.29 0.86
N GLY A 18 -10.22 0.85 -0.20
CA GLY A 18 -10.34 0.33 -1.56
C GLY A 18 -9.58 -0.97 -1.82
N ARG A 19 -8.58 -1.33 -1.00
CA ARG A 19 -7.59 -2.37 -1.32
C ARG A 19 -7.77 -3.67 -0.52
N ARG A 20 -8.96 -4.26 -0.56
CA ARG A 20 -9.39 -5.40 0.29
C ARG A 20 -8.41 -6.57 0.47
N ASN A 21 -7.56 -6.86 -0.52
CA ASN A 21 -6.65 -8.01 -0.49
C ASN A 21 -5.21 -7.64 -0.11
N ASP A 22 -4.92 -6.37 0.07
CA ASP A 22 -3.56 -5.88 0.28
C ASP A 22 -3.24 -5.79 1.77
N ARG A 23 -2.01 -6.18 2.10
CA ARG A 23 -1.46 -5.98 3.44
C ARG A 23 -0.90 -4.58 3.53
N ILE A 24 -1.49 -3.76 4.38
CA ILE A 24 -1.10 -2.37 4.56
C ILE A 24 -0.61 -2.18 5.99
N GLY A 25 0.46 -1.42 6.14
CA GLY A 25 1.02 -1.01 7.41
C GLY A 25 1.19 0.50 7.43
N LEU A 26 1.45 1.04 8.62
CA LEU A 26 1.54 2.47 8.86
C LEU A 26 2.77 2.76 9.70
N VAL A 27 3.65 3.57 9.14
CA VAL A 27 4.83 4.11 9.82
C VAL A 27 4.63 5.60 9.96
N VAL A 28 4.85 6.10 11.17
CA VAL A 28 4.78 7.54 11.48
C VAL A 28 6.19 7.99 11.79
N TYR A 29 6.51 9.21 11.37
CA TYR A 29 7.82 9.79 11.62
C TYR A 29 7.72 11.30 11.85
N SER A 30 8.66 11.82 12.64
CA SER A 30 8.98 13.25 12.81
C SER A 30 10.47 13.31 13.13
N GLY A 31 10.91 13.72 14.33
CA GLY A 31 12.32 13.60 14.73
C GLY A 31 12.82 12.15 14.84
N GLU A 32 11.91 11.23 15.17
CA GLU A 32 12.12 9.78 15.19
C GLU A 32 11.09 9.07 14.30
N SER A 33 11.19 7.74 14.16
CA SER A 33 10.21 6.96 13.41
C SER A 33 9.81 5.67 14.14
N PHE A 34 8.52 5.34 14.09
CA PHE A 34 7.98 4.09 14.62
C PHE A 34 6.89 3.50 13.71
N THR A 35 6.69 2.19 13.84
CA THR A 35 5.59 1.48 13.18
C THR A 35 4.33 1.60 14.04
N GLN A 36 3.39 2.45 13.63
CA GLN A 36 2.09 2.60 14.30
C GLN A 36 1.20 1.37 14.08
N CYS A 37 1.24 0.80 12.88
CA CYS A 37 0.52 -0.43 12.56
C CYS A 37 1.42 -1.34 11.72
N PRO A 38 1.67 -2.59 12.16
CA PRO A 38 2.37 -3.56 11.31
C PRO A 38 1.52 -3.93 10.09
N LEU A 39 2.14 -4.57 9.09
CA LEU A 39 1.44 -5.02 7.90
C LEU A 39 0.27 -5.95 8.27
N THR A 40 -0.95 -5.54 7.95
CA THR A 40 -2.18 -6.28 8.26
C THR A 40 -3.16 -6.26 7.08
N THR A 41 -3.99 -7.28 6.98
CA THR A 41 -5.18 -7.29 6.12
C THR A 41 -6.41 -6.72 6.84
N ASP A 42 -6.33 -6.52 8.16
CA ASP A 42 -7.40 -5.89 8.94
C ASP A 42 -7.31 -4.37 8.77
N HIS A 43 -8.04 -3.88 7.76
CA HIS A 43 -8.09 -2.46 7.44
C HIS A 43 -8.89 -1.65 8.47
N ALA A 44 -9.80 -2.28 9.22
CA ALA A 44 -10.58 -1.57 10.24
C ALA A 44 -9.67 -1.14 11.40
N VAL A 45 -8.80 -2.05 11.86
CA VAL A 45 -7.79 -1.74 12.89
C VAL A 45 -6.82 -0.66 12.39
N LEU A 46 -6.33 -0.79 11.16
CA LEU A 46 -5.43 0.20 10.55
C LEU A 46 -6.07 1.59 10.47
N ILE A 47 -7.32 1.69 10.02
CA ILE A 47 -8.07 2.95 9.92
C ILE A 47 -8.26 3.58 11.30
N ASN A 48 -8.58 2.80 12.33
CA ASN A 48 -8.73 3.31 13.69
C ASN A 48 -7.40 3.87 14.22
N LEU A 49 -6.30 3.12 14.08
CA LEU A 49 -4.97 3.57 14.48
C LEU A 49 -4.51 4.81 13.71
N PHE A 50 -4.92 4.95 12.45
CA PHE A 50 -4.56 6.09 11.62
C PHE A 50 -5.33 7.37 11.99
N LYS A 51 -6.59 7.24 12.43
CA LYS A 51 -7.39 8.38 12.95
C LYS A 51 -6.74 9.00 14.19
N ASP A 52 -6.24 8.16 15.08
CA ASP A 52 -5.69 8.57 16.38
C ASP A 52 -4.34 9.30 16.29
N ILE A 53 -3.69 9.32 15.11
CA ILE A 53 -2.41 10.01 14.94
C ILE A 53 -2.56 11.52 15.08
N GLN A 54 -1.92 12.14 16.06
CA GLN A 54 -1.94 13.60 16.20
C GLN A 54 -0.55 14.19 15.99
N SER A 55 -0.49 15.45 15.55
CA SER A 55 0.75 16.22 15.56
C SER A 55 1.25 16.38 16.99
N GLY A 56 2.57 16.27 17.22
CA GLY A 56 3.18 16.41 18.54
C GLY A 56 3.21 15.14 19.39
N MET A 57 2.85 13.98 18.84
CA MET A 57 3.08 12.69 19.51
C MET A 57 4.55 12.23 19.50
N ILE A 58 5.35 12.82 18.62
CA ILE A 58 6.76 12.50 18.37
C ILE A 58 7.56 13.76 18.60
N GLU A 59 8.82 13.62 19.01
CA GLU A 59 9.75 14.75 19.06
C GLU A 59 9.79 15.50 17.71
N ASP A 60 9.81 16.83 17.80
CA ASP A 60 9.82 17.71 16.63
C ASP A 60 11.04 17.48 15.75
N GLY A 61 10.82 17.52 14.44
CA GLY A 61 11.82 17.30 13.41
C GLY A 61 11.25 16.48 12.26
N THR A 62 12.09 16.20 11.28
CA THR A 62 11.70 15.46 10.08
C THR A 62 12.86 14.55 9.66
N ALA A 63 12.75 13.28 10.02
CA ALA A 63 13.69 12.20 9.74
C ALA A 63 13.14 11.28 8.66
N ILE A 64 13.15 11.78 7.41
CA ILE A 64 12.61 11.07 6.24
C ILE A 64 13.34 9.75 6.02
N GLY A 65 14.67 9.75 6.14
CA GLY A 65 15.48 8.54 5.96
C GLY A 65 15.16 7.46 6.98
N MET A 66 14.96 7.82 8.25
CA MET A 66 14.53 6.88 9.30
C MET A 66 13.13 6.33 9.02
N GLY A 67 12.19 7.20 8.63
CA GLY A 67 10.83 6.79 8.25
C GLY A 67 10.82 5.78 7.11
N LEU A 68 11.57 6.07 6.05
CA LEU A 68 11.69 5.20 4.89
C LEU A 68 12.41 3.88 5.25
N ALA A 69 13.52 3.93 5.99
CA ALA A 69 14.25 2.75 6.42
C ALA A 69 13.38 1.83 7.30
N ASN A 70 12.58 2.40 8.19
CA ASN A 70 11.63 1.64 9.00
C ASN A 70 10.56 0.96 8.14
N ALA A 71 9.97 1.68 7.18
CA ALA A 71 9.01 1.09 6.24
C ALA A 71 9.64 -0.04 5.41
N VAL A 72 10.86 0.16 4.90
CA VAL A 72 11.64 -0.86 4.19
C VAL A 72 11.89 -2.08 5.08
N SER A 73 12.24 -1.87 6.36
CA SER A 73 12.47 -2.97 7.30
C SER A 73 11.23 -3.84 7.51
N ARG A 74 10.01 -3.27 7.40
CA ARG A 74 8.76 -4.01 7.52
C ARG A 74 8.43 -4.80 6.24
N LEU A 75 8.91 -4.34 5.08
CA LEU A 75 8.62 -4.93 3.78
C LEU A 75 9.71 -5.90 3.28
N LYS A 76 10.95 -5.81 3.79
CA LYS A 76 12.09 -6.57 3.26
C LYS A 76 11.86 -8.08 3.24
N ASP A 77 11.21 -8.63 4.28
CA ASP A 77 10.94 -10.06 4.45
C ASP A 77 9.58 -10.49 3.87
N SER A 78 8.85 -9.57 3.22
CA SER A 78 7.54 -9.86 2.62
C SER A 78 7.69 -10.73 1.38
N LYS A 79 6.87 -11.78 1.28
CA LYS A 79 6.77 -12.67 0.11
C LYS A 79 5.86 -12.12 -1.00
N ALA A 80 5.36 -10.90 -0.86
CA ALA A 80 4.49 -10.27 -1.85
C ALA A 80 5.25 -10.02 -3.17
N LYS A 81 4.58 -10.21 -4.31
CA LYS A 81 5.15 -9.94 -5.65
C LYS A 81 5.42 -8.45 -5.86
N SER A 82 4.54 -7.58 -5.37
CA SER A 82 4.72 -6.12 -5.37
C SER A 82 4.91 -5.63 -3.95
N LYS A 83 5.91 -4.76 -3.75
CA LYS A 83 6.19 -4.08 -2.48
C LYS A 83 6.32 -2.59 -2.76
N VAL A 84 5.50 -1.81 -2.05
CA VAL A 84 5.35 -0.38 -2.30
C VAL A 84 5.35 0.37 -0.99
N VAL A 85 6.04 1.51 -0.96
CA VAL A 85 5.99 2.50 0.12
C VAL A 85 5.42 3.79 -0.45
N ILE A 86 4.43 4.37 0.23
CA ILE A 86 3.95 5.72 -0.06
C ILE A 86 4.49 6.63 1.04
N LEU A 87 5.47 7.46 0.70
CA LEU A 87 6.09 8.43 1.60
C LEU A 87 5.38 9.77 1.47
N LEU A 88 4.68 10.19 2.51
CA LEU A 88 4.04 11.50 2.61
C LEU A 88 4.91 12.42 3.48
N THR A 89 5.25 13.61 3.00
CA THR A 89 6.02 14.60 3.76
C THR A 89 5.60 16.03 3.43
N ASP A 90 5.67 16.94 4.39
CA ASP A 90 5.39 18.37 4.23
C ASP A 90 6.59 19.28 4.55
N GLY A 91 7.78 18.68 4.79
CA GLY A 91 8.98 19.42 5.20
C GLY A 91 10.29 18.88 4.63
N VAL A 92 11.39 19.43 5.11
CA VAL A 92 12.77 19.07 4.74
C VAL A 92 13.36 18.11 5.77
N ASN A 93 14.14 17.13 5.32
CA ASN A 93 14.87 16.26 6.22
C ASN A 93 15.90 17.05 7.05
N ASN A 94 15.65 17.21 8.34
CA ASN A 94 16.52 17.99 9.25
C ASN A 94 17.02 17.19 10.47
N ARG A 95 16.59 15.93 10.60
CA ARG A 95 17.00 15.01 11.66
C ARG A 95 17.18 13.59 11.11
N GLY A 96 17.69 12.70 11.96
CA GLY A 96 17.85 11.28 11.68
C GLY A 96 19.29 10.88 11.33
N GLU A 97 19.64 9.65 11.69
CA GLU A 97 20.98 9.08 11.47
C GLU A 97 21.16 8.56 10.04
N ILE A 98 20.05 8.25 9.36
CA ILE A 98 20.03 7.70 7.99
C ILE A 98 19.64 8.81 7.02
N ALA A 99 20.48 9.03 6.01
CA ALA A 99 20.18 9.96 4.93
C ALA A 99 19.02 9.43 4.04
N PRO A 100 18.12 10.29 3.53
CA PRO A 100 16.99 9.85 2.70
C PRO A 100 17.40 9.07 1.46
N ILE A 101 18.49 9.48 0.79
CA ILE A 101 19.03 8.81 -0.39
C ILE A 101 19.53 7.40 -0.04
N THR A 102 20.25 7.23 1.06
CA THR A 102 20.70 5.90 1.54
C THR A 102 19.52 4.99 1.83
N ALA A 103 18.43 5.51 2.43
CA ALA A 103 17.22 4.71 2.65
C ALA A 103 16.55 4.29 1.32
N ALA A 104 16.61 5.13 0.28
CA ALA A 104 16.13 4.80 -1.06
C ALA A 104 16.99 3.72 -1.75
N GLU A 105 18.32 3.75 -1.58
CA GLU A 105 19.21 2.70 -2.08
C GLU A 105 18.89 1.33 -1.46
N ILE A 106 18.62 1.32 -0.14
CA ILE A 106 18.20 0.10 0.56
C ILE A 106 16.83 -0.36 0.01
N ALA A 107 15.88 0.55 -0.18
CA ALA A 107 14.58 0.22 -0.77
C ALA A 107 14.71 -0.42 -2.16
N ASN A 108 15.55 0.16 -3.02
CA ASN A 108 15.83 -0.37 -4.36
C ASN A 108 16.47 -1.76 -4.31
N THR A 109 17.42 -1.98 -3.40
CA THR A 109 18.08 -3.29 -3.19
C THR A 109 17.07 -4.40 -2.87
N PHE A 110 15.99 -4.07 -2.16
CA PHE A 110 14.92 -5.01 -1.83
C PHE A 110 13.77 -5.03 -2.86
N ASN A 111 13.91 -4.37 -4.01
CA ASN A 111 12.85 -4.20 -5.01
C ASN A 111 11.56 -3.62 -4.40
N ILE A 112 11.70 -2.58 -3.59
CA ILE A 112 10.59 -1.84 -2.98
C ILE A 112 10.46 -0.51 -3.70
N ARG A 113 9.30 -0.28 -4.33
CA ARG A 113 9.01 0.97 -5.05
C ARG A 113 8.55 2.06 -4.08
N VAL A 114 9.10 3.26 -4.18
CA VAL A 114 8.77 4.37 -3.28
C VAL A 114 8.09 5.50 -4.04
N TYR A 115 6.81 5.73 -3.73
CA TYR A 115 6.08 6.90 -4.19
C TYR A 115 6.19 8.01 -3.16
N THR A 116 6.72 9.15 -3.56
CA THR A 116 6.92 10.29 -2.66
C THR A 116 5.88 11.37 -2.94
N ILE A 117 5.19 11.85 -1.92
CA ILE A 117 4.15 12.86 -2.00
C ILE A 117 4.54 14.04 -1.11
N GLY A 118 4.87 15.17 -1.74
CA GLY A 118 5.11 16.44 -1.05
C GLY A 118 3.79 17.19 -0.82
N VAL A 119 3.40 17.40 0.44
CA VAL A 119 2.18 18.10 0.84
C VAL A 119 2.52 19.54 1.18
N GLY A 120 1.97 20.48 0.41
CA GLY A 120 2.16 21.89 0.70
C GLY A 120 1.87 22.78 -0.49
N THR A 121 1.27 23.93 -0.20
CA THR A 121 1.13 25.02 -1.18
C THR A 121 2.51 25.61 -1.47
N GLN A 122 2.82 25.82 -2.74
CA GLN A 122 4.00 26.62 -3.12
C GLN A 122 3.80 28.07 -2.65
N GLY A 123 4.85 28.70 -2.13
CA GLY A 123 4.83 30.09 -1.68
C GLY A 123 5.21 30.26 -0.21
N MET A 124 4.61 31.25 0.44
CA MET A 124 4.91 31.63 1.82
C MET A 124 3.85 31.09 2.79
N ALA A 125 4.27 30.64 3.97
CA ALA A 125 3.40 30.31 5.08
C ALA A 125 3.78 31.12 6.33
N PRO A 126 2.81 31.54 7.16
CA PRO A 126 3.10 32.18 8.43
C PRO A 126 3.76 31.19 9.38
N ALA A 127 5.01 31.42 9.76
CA ALA A 127 5.73 30.65 10.76
C ALA A 127 6.29 31.57 11.88
N PRO A 128 6.41 31.06 13.11
CA PRO A 128 7.07 31.79 14.19
C PRO A 128 8.57 31.87 13.92
N VAL A 129 9.09 33.08 13.73
CA VAL A 129 10.51 33.35 13.56
C VAL A 129 11.04 34.05 14.80
N GLN A 130 12.09 33.50 15.40
CA GLN A 130 12.79 34.13 16.52
C GLN A 130 13.49 35.39 16.01
N THR A 131 13.08 36.56 16.50
CA THR A 131 13.75 37.83 16.20
C THR A 131 14.41 38.39 17.47
N PRO A 132 15.35 39.35 17.37
CA PRO A 132 15.92 40.03 18.54
C PRO A 132 14.89 40.72 19.45
N PHE A 133 13.66 40.91 18.96
CA PHE A 133 12.54 41.54 19.67
C PHE A 133 11.46 40.53 20.12
N GLY A 134 11.76 39.22 20.11
CA GLY A 134 10.84 38.13 20.46
C GLY A 134 10.35 37.32 19.24
N THR A 135 9.44 36.38 19.48
CA THR A 135 8.88 35.51 18.43
C THR A 135 7.84 36.28 17.62
N GLN A 136 8.12 36.53 16.34
CA GLN A 136 7.18 37.18 15.41
C GLN A 136 6.70 36.19 14.35
N ILE A 137 5.41 36.20 14.04
CA ILE A 137 4.88 35.45 12.90
C ILE A 137 5.26 36.17 11.61
N ARG A 138 6.10 35.55 10.78
CA ARG A 138 6.47 36.05 9.45
C ARG A 138 6.10 35.05 8.37
N GLN A 139 5.83 35.56 7.19
CA GLN A 139 5.66 34.78 5.97
C GLN A 139 7.05 34.25 5.57
N VAL A 140 7.29 32.96 5.79
CA VAL A 140 8.52 32.27 5.36
C VAL A 140 8.22 31.34 4.19
N PRO A 141 9.17 31.11 3.27
CA PRO A 141 8.96 30.17 2.18
C PRO A 141 8.72 28.77 2.75
N VAL A 142 7.74 28.06 2.21
CA VAL A 142 7.53 26.64 2.52
C VAL A 142 8.65 25.85 1.85
N GLU A 143 9.66 25.48 2.63
CA GLU A 143 10.77 24.67 2.17
C GLU A 143 10.34 23.19 2.14
N ILE A 144 10.27 22.61 0.95
CA ILE A 144 10.17 21.17 0.73
C ILE A 144 11.29 20.82 -0.23
N ASP A 145 12.08 19.82 0.13
CA ASP A 145 13.19 19.36 -0.69
C ASP A 145 12.67 18.44 -1.80
N GLU A 146 12.09 19.05 -2.82
CA GLU A 146 11.49 18.33 -3.95
C GLU A 146 12.53 17.52 -4.73
N GLU A 147 13.78 17.98 -4.78
CA GLU A 147 14.85 17.28 -5.50
C GLU A 147 15.18 15.95 -4.80
N VAL A 148 15.35 15.96 -3.47
CA VAL A 148 15.56 14.72 -2.71
C VAL A 148 14.37 13.75 -2.87
N LEU A 149 13.13 14.24 -2.84
CA LEU A 149 11.95 13.38 -3.05
C LEU A 149 11.89 12.79 -4.45
N LYS A 150 12.19 13.58 -5.48
CA LYS A 150 12.28 13.09 -6.87
C LYS A 150 13.37 12.05 -7.03
N ASP A 151 14.52 12.24 -6.39
CA ASP A 151 15.63 11.30 -6.45
C ASP A 151 15.26 9.98 -5.77
N ILE A 152 14.65 10.00 -4.59
CA ILE A 152 14.12 8.80 -3.91
C ILE A 152 13.16 8.03 -4.83
N ALA A 153 12.20 8.73 -5.43
CA ALA A 153 11.24 8.12 -6.34
C ALA A 153 11.93 7.54 -7.59
N ARG A 154 12.86 8.27 -8.19
CA ARG A 154 13.58 7.84 -9.40
C ARG A 154 14.45 6.61 -9.13
N MET A 155 15.15 6.57 -8.01
CA MET A 155 16.05 5.46 -7.64
C MET A 155 15.31 4.15 -7.37
N THR A 156 14.02 4.23 -7.04
CA THR A 156 13.20 3.08 -6.62
C THR A 156 12.12 2.73 -7.64
N ASP A 157 12.20 3.25 -8.87
CA ASP A 157 11.17 3.04 -9.92
C ASP A 157 9.74 3.45 -9.46
N GLY A 158 9.68 4.49 -8.64
CA GLY A 158 8.45 5.15 -8.20
C GLY A 158 8.21 6.47 -8.92
N LYS A 159 7.29 7.27 -8.37
CA LYS A 159 6.94 8.59 -8.91
C LYS A 159 6.79 9.62 -7.80
N TYR A 160 7.30 10.83 -8.06
CA TYR A 160 7.10 11.98 -7.20
C TYR A 160 5.80 12.70 -7.56
N PHE A 161 5.06 13.12 -6.53
CA PHE A 161 3.84 13.88 -6.66
C PHE A 161 3.84 15.09 -5.72
N ARG A 162 3.28 16.20 -6.21
CA ARG A 162 3.03 17.40 -5.40
C ARG A 162 1.54 17.53 -5.11
N ALA A 163 1.18 17.48 -3.82
CA ALA A 163 -0.20 17.68 -3.36
C ALA A 163 -0.38 19.10 -2.80
N THR A 164 -0.97 19.98 -3.61
CA THR A 164 -1.28 21.37 -3.22
C THR A 164 -2.61 21.51 -2.49
N ASN A 165 -3.52 20.55 -2.70
CA ASN A 165 -4.85 20.50 -2.08
C ASN A 165 -5.33 19.04 -1.97
N ASN A 166 -6.44 18.84 -1.26
CA ASN A 166 -7.02 17.52 -1.01
C ASN A 166 -7.45 16.81 -2.30
N GLN A 167 -8.02 17.56 -3.25
CA GLN A 167 -8.48 16.98 -4.52
C GLN A 167 -7.32 16.39 -5.30
N LYS A 168 -6.18 17.09 -5.32
CA LYS A 168 -4.94 16.62 -5.94
C LYS A 168 -4.40 15.38 -5.24
N LEU A 169 -4.47 15.34 -3.91
CA LEU A 169 -4.09 14.15 -3.15
C LEU A 169 -4.93 12.93 -3.53
N ILE A 170 -6.25 13.10 -3.70
CA ILE A 170 -7.16 12.02 -4.16
C ILE A 170 -6.75 11.52 -5.55
N GLU A 171 -6.46 12.43 -6.48
CA GLU A 171 -5.99 12.08 -7.82
C GLU A 171 -4.68 11.27 -7.78
N ILE A 172 -3.73 11.68 -6.93
CA ILE A 172 -2.45 10.99 -6.76
C ILE A 172 -2.65 9.56 -6.25
N TYR A 173 -3.47 9.37 -5.21
CA TYR A 173 -3.75 8.02 -4.71
C TYR A 173 -4.45 7.14 -5.76
N LYS A 174 -5.34 7.70 -6.58
CA LYS A 174 -5.96 6.98 -7.70
C LYS A 174 -4.95 6.60 -8.78
N GLU A 175 -4.00 7.48 -9.10
CA GLU A 175 -2.93 7.18 -10.05
C GLU A 175 -2.02 6.06 -9.54
N ILE A 176 -1.65 6.10 -8.25
CA ILE A 176 -0.89 5.03 -7.60
C ILE A 176 -1.69 3.72 -7.63
N ASP A 177 -2.99 3.76 -7.34
CA ASP A 177 -3.86 2.57 -7.38
C ASP A 177 -3.85 1.89 -8.76
N GLN A 178 -3.91 2.68 -9.84
CA GLN A 178 -3.87 2.18 -11.21
C GLN A 178 -2.52 1.57 -11.58
N MET A 179 -1.40 2.19 -11.17
CA MET A 179 -0.06 1.66 -11.41
C MET A 179 0.20 0.38 -10.62
N GLU A 180 -0.35 0.28 -9.41
CA GLU A 180 -0.15 -0.85 -8.49
C GLU A 180 -1.27 -1.89 -8.54
N LYS A 181 -2.11 -1.84 -9.56
CA LYS A 181 -3.14 -2.85 -9.77
C LYS A 181 -2.47 -4.11 -10.28
N SER A 182 -2.29 -5.09 -9.40
CA SER A 182 -1.82 -6.42 -9.79
C SER A 182 -2.76 -6.98 -10.86
N LYS A 183 -2.21 -7.42 -12.00
CA LYS A 183 -2.94 -8.27 -12.94
C LYS A 183 -3.35 -9.51 -12.17
N ILE A 184 -4.64 -9.66 -11.88
CA ILE A 184 -5.15 -10.86 -11.22
C ILE A 184 -5.00 -11.96 -12.27
N ASP A 185 -3.99 -12.80 -12.10
CA ASP A 185 -3.92 -14.09 -12.77
C ASP A 185 -4.96 -14.95 -12.05
N VAL A 186 -6.23 -14.82 -12.46
CA VAL A 186 -7.29 -15.69 -11.95
C VAL A 186 -6.97 -17.07 -12.48
N LYS A 187 -6.20 -17.85 -11.71
CA LYS A 187 -6.24 -19.30 -11.84
C LYS A 187 -7.63 -19.70 -11.38
N GLU A 188 -8.60 -19.66 -12.29
CA GLU A 188 -9.87 -20.32 -12.08
C GLU A 188 -9.54 -21.79 -11.86
N TYR A 189 -9.57 -22.21 -10.61
CA TYR A 189 -9.65 -23.62 -10.28
C TYR A 189 -11.07 -24.05 -10.67
N SER A 190 -11.29 -24.28 -11.97
CA SER A 190 -12.48 -24.97 -12.45
C SER A 190 -12.42 -26.39 -11.92
N LYS A 191 -13.04 -26.59 -10.76
CA LYS A 191 -13.21 -27.92 -10.16
C LYS A 191 -14.32 -28.60 -10.95
N LYS A 192 -14.00 -29.06 -12.16
CA LYS A 192 -14.89 -29.84 -13.01
C LYS A 192 -15.19 -31.14 -12.27
N GLN A 193 -16.39 -31.25 -11.69
CA GLN A 193 -16.86 -32.50 -11.13
C GLN A 193 -17.26 -33.41 -12.30
N GLU A 194 -16.57 -34.54 -12.40
CA GLU A 194 -16.80 -35.51 -13.45
C GLU A 194 -17.91 -36.47 -13.03
N GLU A 195 -19.16 -36.13 -13.37
CA GLU A 195 -20.35 -36.95 -13.10
C GLU A 195 -20.48 -38.18 -14.04
N TYR A 196 -19.49 -38.48 -14.88
CA TYR A 196 -19.56 -39.61 -15.82
C TYR A 196 -19.57 -40.96 -15.10
N MET A 197 -19.09 -41.04 -13.85
CA MET A 197 -18.99 -42.30 -13.12
C MET A 197 -20.36 -42.92 -12.84
N THR A 198 -21.36 -42.08 -12.58
CA THR A 198 -22.77 -42.51 -12.39
C THR A 198 -23.35 -43.10 -13.67
N PHE A 199 -23.12 -42.45 -14.82
CA PHE A 199 -23.56 -42.95 -16.12
C PHE A 199 -22.78 -44.19 -16.58
N GLY A 200 -21.48 -44.26 -16.26
CA GLY A 200 -20.64 -45.42 -16.55
C GLY A 200 -21.08 -46.68 -15.80
N LEU A 201 -21.40 -46.55 -14.51
CA LEU A 201 -21.95 -47.65 -13.71
C LEU A 201 -23.31 -48.13 -14.23
N ALA A 202 -24.19 -47.20 -14.63
CA ALA A 202 -25.48 -47.55 -15.23
C ALA A 202 -25.31 -48.34 -16.55
N ALA A 203 -24.36 -47.96 -17.40
CA ALA A 203 -24.06 -48.66 -18.64
C ALA A 203 -23.53 -50.09 -18.40
N VAL A 204 -22.62 -50.26 -17.44
CA VAL A 204 -22.09 -51.58 -17.05
C VAL A 204 -23.20 -52.48 -16.49
N PHE A 205 -24.09 -51.93 -15.68
CA PHE A 205 -25.22 -52.66 -15.12
C PHE A 205 -26.19 -53.15 -16.23
N LEU A 206 -26.51 -52.29 -17.19
CA LEU A 206 -27.34 -52.66 -18.35
C LEU A 206 -26.70 -53.76 -19.21
N LEU A 207 -25.39 -53.70 -19.44
CA LEU A 207 -24.65 -54.74 -20.16
C LEU A 207 -24.69 -56.09 -19.43
N LEU A 208 -24.48 -56.09 -18.11
CA LEU A 208 -24.57 -57.31 -17.31
C LEU A 208 -25.99 -57.89 -17.31
N ALA A 209 -27.01 -57.03 -17.24
CA ALA A 209 -28.39 -57.45 -17.34
C ALA A 209 -28.72 -58.08 -18.71
N GLU A 210 -28.21 -57.51 -19.81
CA GLU A 210 -28.35 -58.09 -21.16
C GLU A 210 -27.74 -59.49 -21.24
N ILE A 211 -26.49 -59.65 -20.77
CA ILE A 211 -25.78 -60.93 -20.79
C ILE A 211 -26.53 -61.98 -19.97
N LEU A 212 -27.02 -61.61 -18.78
CA LEU A 212 -27.80 -62.50 -17.92
C LEU A 212 -29.11 -62.92 -18.58
N LEU A 213 -29.87 -61.97 -19.12
CA LEU A 213 -31.15 -62.24 -19.80
C LEU A 213 -30.98 -63.12 -21.03
N ARG A 214 -29.93 -62.88 -21.83
CA ARG A 214 -29.57 -63.70 -23.01
C ARG A 214 -29.21 -65.15 -22.61
N ASN A 215 -28.57 -65.35 -21.47
CA ASN A 215 -28.15 -66.68 -21.01
C ASN A 215 -29.22 -67.45 -20.23
N THR A 216 -30.16 -66.79 -19.54
CA THR A 216 -31.19 -67.47 -18.72
C THR A 216 -32.58 -67.51 -19.35
N VAL A 217 -33.13 -66.36 -19.79
CA VAL A 217 -34.57 -66.25 -20.14
C VAL A 217 -34.82 -66.20 -21.65
N LEU A 218 -33.92 -65.56 -22.41
CA LEU A 218 -33.97 -65.44 -23.88
C LEU A 218 -32.87 -66.29 -24.52
N ARG A 219 -32.84 -67.58 -24.18
CA ARG A 219 -31.90 -68.52 -24.78
C ARG A 219 -32.26 -68.70 -26.27
N ASN A 220 -31.67 -67.86 -27.13
CA ASN A 220 -31.68 -68.09 -28.57
C ASN A 220 -30.80 -69.30 -28.84
N ILE A 221 -31.44 -70.46 -28.93
CA ILE A 221 -30.86 -71.65 -29.53
C ILE A 221 -30.88 -71.40 -31.05
N PRO A 222 -29.74 -71.49 -31.76
CA PRO A 222 -29.75 -71.46 -33.22
C PRO A 222 -30.53 -72.65 -33.80
#